data_AF-A0A963H510-F1
#
_entry.id   AF-A0A963H510-F1
#
_cell.length_a   1.000
_cell.length_b   1.000
_cell.length_c   1.000
_cell.angle_alpha   90.00
_cell.angle_beta   90.00
_cell.angle_gamma   90.00
#
_symmetry.space_group_name_H-M   'P 1'
#
loop_
_entity.id
_entity.type
_entity.pdbx_description
1 polymer ?
#
loop_
_entity_poly.entity_id
_entity_poly.type
_entity_poly.pdbx_seq_one_letter_code
_entity_poly.pdbx_strand_id
1 'polypeptide(L)'
;WFPPTGAVLGCMLCYPLWSWRRLEAILALLLAATVLAAWPAGGRLYGLALVALALWLLRQDVARRTVKGTGLTRYIAVCLLAGYAWLAIGGLLLAAQAPLPGVPGWDAALHAIVVGFVFSMVFGHAPIILPAVLRLKVPYHWGFYLPLTLLHLSLVVRVGAGLADHFALRADGALGNAIAIGAFLLMQVFTIAAARRAAA
;
A
#
# COMPACT_ATOMS: atom_id res chain seq x y z
N TRP A 1 -5.53 -8.58 18.23
CA TRP A 1 -6.91 -8.14 18.51
C TRP A 1 -6.87 -7.48 19.88
N PHE A 2 -6.66 -6.17 19.93
CA PHE A 2 -6.71 -5.44 21.19
C PHE A 2 -8.19 -5.31 21.59
N PRO A 3 -8.59 -5.72 22.80
CA PRO A 3 -9.94 -5.44 23.26
C PRO A 3 -10.14 -3.91 23.29
N PRO A 4 -11.36 -3.40 23.05
CA PRO A 4 -11.67 -1.99 23.22
C PRO A 4 -11.74 -1.67 24.71
N THR A 5 -10.60 -1.73 25.41
CA THR A 5 -10.43 -1.17 26.74
C THR A 5 -9.86 0.24 26.58
N GLY A 6 -9.99 1.08 27.62
CA GLY A 6 -9.64 2.52 27.63
C GLY A 6 -8.25 2.90 27.12
N ALA A 7 -7.37 1.94 26.81
CA ALA A 7 -6.12 2.13 26.08
C ALA A 7 -6.31 2.65 24.64
N VAL A 8 -7.41 2.29 23.94
CA VAL A 8 -7.70 2.85 22.59
C VAL A 8 -8.05 4.33 22.69
N LEU A 9 -8.90 4.70 23.66
CA LEU A 9 -9.19 6.10 24.00
C LEU A 9 -7.94 6.86 24.45
N GLY A 10 -7.10 6.25 25.30
CA GLY A 10 -5.84 6.83 25.76
C GLY A 10 -4.81 7.05 24.64
N CYS A 11 -4.72 6.14 23.68
CA CYS A 11 -3.86 6.31 22.50
C CYS A 11 -4.43 7.32 21.48
N MET A 12 -5.76 7.39 21.35
CA MET A 12 -6.44 8.44 20.59
C MET A 12 -6.23 9.83 21.21
N LEU A 13 -6.15 9.93 22.55
CA LEU A 13 -5.85 11.15 23.31
C LEU A 13 -4.38 11.61 23.21
N CYS A 14 -3.45 10.72 22.89
CA CYS A 14 -2.03 11.06 22.73
C CYS A 14 -1.69 11.69 21.37
N TYR A 15 -2.61 11.67 20.39
CA TYR A 15 -2.47 12.47 19.19
C TYR A 15 -3.03 13.87 19.46
N PRO A 16 -2.32 14.94 19.03
CA PRO A 16 -2.88 16.29 19.13
C PRO A 16 -4.22 16.32 18.39
N LEU A 17 -5.29 16.77 19.04
CA LEU A 17 -6.68 16.77 18.53
C LEU A 17 -6.82 17.31 17.09
N TRP A 18 -5.88 18.16 16.66
CA TRP A 18 -5.81 18.67 15.30
C TRP A 18 -5.48 17.63 14.22
N SER A 19 -4.64 16.62 14.51
CA SER A 19 -4.34 15.55 13.54
C SER A 19 -5.56 14.67 13.29
N TRP A 20 -6.36 14.44 14.33
CA TRP A 20 -7.60 13.67 14.27
C TRP A 20 -8.67 14.38 13.44
N ARG A 21 -8.92 15.67 13.72
CA ARG A 21 -9.86 16.49 12.92
C ARG A 21 -9.47 16.57 11.43
N ARG A 22 -8.18 16.55 11.12
CA ARG A 22 -7.69 16.49 9.74
C ARG A 22 -8.00 15.15 9.07
N LEU A 23 -7.83 14.05 9.78
CA LEU A 23 -8.19 12.72 9.27
C LEU A 23 -9.70 12.64 9.03
N GLU A 24 -10.51 13.07 9.99
CA GLU A 24 -11.98 13.12 9.85
C GLU A 24 -12.39 13.94 8.61
N ALA A 25 -11.80 15.12 8.41
CA ALA A 25 -12.06 15.93 7.23
C ALA A 25 -11.67 15.24 5.92
N ILE A 26 -10.53 14.54 5.88
CA ILE A 26 -10.10 13.76 4.72
C ILE A 26 -11.06 12.60 4.43
N LEU A 27 -11.50 11.88 5.46
CA LEU A 27 -12.45 10.78 5.33
C LEU A 27 -13.83 11.27 4.88
N ALA A 28 -14.31 12.39 5.44
CA ALA A 28 -15.53 13.04 4.99
C ALA A 28 -15.44 13.50 3.53
N LEU A 29 -14.29 14.03 3.11
CA LEU A 29 -14.04 14.41 1.72
C LEU A 29 -14.03 13.18 0.79
N LEU A 30 -13.41 12.07 1.20
CA LEU A 30 -13.44 10.81 0.44
C LEU A 30 -14.88 10.32 0.25
N LEU A 31 -15.67 10.26 1.33
CA LEU A 31 -17.07 9.86 1.27
C LEU A 31 -17.89 10.81 0.38
N ALA A 32 -17.78 12.12 0.58
CA ALA A 32 -18.45 13.10 -0.26
C ALA A 32 -18.06 12.95 -1.75
N ALA A 33 -16.78 12.76 -2.05
CA ALA A 33 -16.30 12.55 -3.41
C ALA A 33 -16.84 11.26 -4.05
N THR A 34 -17.05 10.19 -3.26
CA THR A 34 -17.70 8.96 -3.77
C THR A 34 -19.18 9.17 -4.08
N VAL A 35 -19.91 9.90 -3.24
CA VAL A 35 -21.32 10.25 -3.52
C VAL A 35 -21.44 11.12 -4.76
N LEU A 36 -20.48 12.03 -4.94
CA LEU A 36 -20.39 12.92 -6.10
C LEU A 36 -19.70 12.27 -7.31
N ALA A 37 -19.42 10.97 -7.32
CA ALA A 37 -18.66 10.33 -8.39
C ALA A 37 -19.29 10.47 -9.78
N ALA A 38 -20.63 10.59 -9.85
CA ALA A 38 -21.35 10.84 -11.09
C ALA A 38 -21.17 12.26 -11.65
N TRP A 39 -20.61 13.19 -10.86
CA TRP A 39 -20.39 14.57 -11.26
C TRP A 39 -18.97 14.76 -11.82
N PRO A 40 -18.75 15.69 -12.77
CA PRO A 40 -17.44 15.92 -13.39
C PRO A 40 -16.30 16.27 -12.41
N ALA A 41 -16.63 16.74 -11.21
CA ALA A 41 -15.67 17.05 -10.15
C ALA A 41 -15.40 15.87 -9.20
N GLY A 42 -16.27 14.86 -9.17
CA GLY A 42 -16.27 13.79 -8.17
C GLY A 42 -14.94 13.04 -8.09
N GLY A 43 -14.49 12.43 -9.19
CA GLY A 43 -13.23 11.68 -9.15
C GLY A 43 -11.98 12.56 -9.04
N ARG A 44 -12.04 13.85 -9.41
CA ARG A 44 -10.95 14.80 -9.10
C ARG A 44 -10.83 15.04 -7.60
N LEU A 45 -11.96 15.29 -6.94
CA LEU A 45 -12.02 15.42 -5.48
C LEU A 45 -11.58 14.13 -4.79
N TYR A 46 -11.97 12.97 -5.33
CA TYR A 46 -11.56 11.67 -4.80
C TYR A 46 -10.03 11.49 -4.88
N GLY A 47 -9.43 11.79 -6.04
CA GLY A 47 -7.97 11.77 -6.21
C GLY A 47 -7.25 12.71 -5.25
N LEU A 48 -7.72 13.95 -5.10
CA LEU A 48 -7.15 14.90 -4.13
C LEU A 48 -7.29 14.42 -2.68
N ALA A 49 -8.42 13.79 -2.34
CA ALA A 49 -8.63 13.24 -1.01
C ALA A 49 -7.69 12.05 -0.72
N LEU A 50 -7.40 11.21 -1.73
CA LEU A 50 -6.38 10.17 -1.62
C LEU A 50 -4.97 10.74 -1.44
N VAL A 51 -4.62 11.82 -2.16
CA VAL A 51 -3.34 12.51 -1.95
C VAL A 51 -3.25 13.08 -0.54
N ALA A 52 -4.32 13.73 -0.06
CA ALA A 52 -4.39 14.25 1.30
C ALA A 52 -4.22 13.13 2.34
N LEU A 53 -4.89 11.99 2.14
CA LEU A 53 -4.75 10.80 2.97
C LEU A 53 -3.32 10.26 2.96
N ALA A 54 -2.72 10.11 1.78
CA ALA A 54 -1.35 9.63 1.64
C ALA A 54 -0.35 10.55 2.35
N LEU A 55 -0.50 11.87 2.23
CA LEU A 55 0.35 12.85 2.92
C LEU A 55 0.13 12.86 4.43
N TRP A 56 -1.11 12.66 4.89
CA TRP A 56 -1.43 12.52 6.30
C TRP A 56 -0.79 11.25 6.88
N LEU A 57 -0.99 10.09 6.23
CA LEU A 57 -0.40 8.81 6.60
C LEU A 57 1.11 8.91 6.63
N LEU A 58 1.69 9.46 5.57
CA LEU A 58 3.11 9.75 5.53
C LEU A 58 3.51 10.50 6.80
N ARG A 59 2.92 11.64 7.14
CA ARG A 59 3.37 12.42 8.33
C ARG A 59 3.08 11.77 9.68
N GLN A 60 1.95 11.09 9.83
CA GLN A 60 1.46 10.65 11.15
C GLN A 60 1.77 9.19 11.46
N ASP A 61 2.05 8.36 10.45
CA ASP A 61 2.27 6.92 10.67
C ASP A 61 3.61 6.66 11.37
N VAL A 62 3.60 5.67 12.27
CA VAL A 62 4.77 5.19 13.00
C VAL A 62 5.85 4.62 12.06
N ALA A 63 5.48 4.23 10.83
CA ALA A 63 6.38 3.77 9.77
C ALA A 63 7.62 4.68 9.59
N ARG A 64 7.47 6.01 9.73
CA ARG A 64 8.60 6.96 9.65
C ARG A 64 9.67 6.77 10.72
N ARG A 65 9.27 6.27 11.88
CA ARG A 65 10.17 6.01 13.01
C ARG A 65 10.71 4.58 12.90
N THR A 66 9.86 3.61 12.62
CA THR A 66 10.23 2.18 12.54
C THR A 66 11.11 1.86 11.34
N VAL A 67 11.09 2.66 10.26
CA VAL A 67 12.03 2.51 9.13
C VAL A 67 13.49 2.67 9.55
N LYS A 68 13.77 3.37 10.65
CA LYS A 68 15.12 3.52 11.22
C LYS A 68 15.55 2.33 12.09
N GLY A 69 14.62 1.40 12.35
CA GLY A 69 14.88 0.17 13.11
C GLY A 69 15.60 -0.90 12.28
N THR A 70 15.44 -2.16 12.67
CA THR A 70 16.08 -3.32 12.00
C THR A 70 15.11 -4.50 11.86
N GLY A 71 15.46 -5.46 11.00
CA GLY A 71 14.67 -6.68 10.81
C GLY A 71 13.27 -6.44 10.22
N LEU A 72 12.29 -7.20 10.70
CA LEU A 72 10.93 -7.23 10.17
C LEU A 72 10.21 -5.87 10.31
N THR A 73 10.42 -5.16 11.41
CA THR A 73 9.75 -3.87 11.66
C THR A 73 10.20 -2.81 10.65
N ARG A 74 11.48 -2.80 10.29
CA ARG A 74 12.01 -1.94 9.22
C ARG A 74 11.46 -2.35 7.85
N TYR A 75 11.42 -3.64 7.54
CA TYR A 75 10.86 -4.12 6.27
C TYR A 75 9.38 -3.72 6.10
N ILE A 76 8.56 -3.95 7.14
CA ILE A 76 7.17 -3.48 7.20
C ILE A 76 7.12 -1.99 6.89
N ALA A 77 7.90 -1.18 7.62
CA ALA A 77 7.91 0.27 7.43
C ALA A 77 8.27 0.71 6.00
N VAL A 78 9.24 0.06 5.35
CA VAL A 78 9.59 0.32 3.95
C VAL A 78 8.39 0.04 3.03
N CYS A 79 7.71 -1.10 3.21
CA CYS A 79 6.50 -1.43 2.45
C CYS A 79 5.39 -0.40 2.64
N LEU A 80 5.12 0.04 3.89
CA LEU A 80 4.09 1.04 4.17
C LEU A 80 4.42 2.38 3.50
N LEU A 81 5.65 2.87 3.66
CA LEU A 81 6.09 4.15 3.10
C LEU A 81 6.07 4.15 1.57
N ALA A 82 6.54 3.07 0.95
CA ALA A 82 6.47 2.90 -0.49
C ALA A 82 5.01 2.82 -0.97
N GLY A 83 4.16 2.10 -0.24
CA GLY A 83 2.71 2.06 -0.49
C GLY A 83 2.08 3.45 -0.45
N TYR A 84 2.39 4.27 0.56
CA TYR A 84 1.85 5.64 0.62
C TYR A 84 2.31 6.52 -0.54
N ALA A 85 3.55 6.35 -1.01
CA ALA A 85 4.03 7.05 -2.21
C ALA A 85 3.18 6.66 -3.43
N TRP A 86 2.89 5.37 -3.61
CA TRP A 86 1.99 4.90 -4.67
C TRP A 86 0.55 5.36 -4.52
N LEU A 87 0.03 5.45 -3.30
CA LEU A 87 -1.29 6.02 -3.03
C LEU A 87 -1.37 7.50 -3.47
N ALA A 88 -0.32 8.28 -3.17
CA ALA A 88 -0.22 9.66 -3.62
C ALA A 88 -0.16 9.75 -5.16
N ILE A 89 0.66 8.91 -5.81
CA ILE A 89 0.76 8.86 -7.27
C ILE A 89 -0.59 8.51 -7.89
N GLY A 90 -1.27 7.47 -7.41
CA GLY A 90 -2.59 7.08 -7.90
C GLY A 90 -3.64 8.16 -7.69
N GLY A 91 -3.64 8.83 -6.53
CA GLY A 91 -4.50 9.97 -6.25
C GLY A 91 -4.24 11.15 -7.19
N LEU A 92 -2.98 11.48 -7.48
CA LEU A 92 -2.61 12.52 -8.44
C LEU A 92 -3.07 12.18 -9.86
N LEU A 93 -2.92 10.92 -10.29
CA LEU A 93 -3.38 10.47 -11.60
C LEU A 93 -4.90 10.59 -11.74
N LEU A 94 -5.68 10.20 -10.72
CA LEU A 94 -7.14 10.40 -10.71
C LEU A 94 -7.53 11.87 -10.69
N ALA A 95 -6.80 12.71 -9.96
CA ALA A 95 -7.04 14.15 -9.90
C ALA A 95 -6.73 14.85 -11.23
N ALA A 96 -5.73 14.37 -11.98
CA ALA A 96 -5.26 15.00 -13.20
C ALA A 96 -6.03 14.59 -14.46
N GLN A 97 -6.37 13.30 -14.63
CA GLN A 97 -6.68 12.76 -15.96
C GLN A 97 -8.14 12.35 -16.20
N ALA A 98 -9.07 12.87 -15.41
CA ALA A 98 -10.49 12.53 -15.44
C ALA A 98 -10.75 11.03 -15.14
N PRO A 99 -11.63 10.72 -14.19
CA PRO A 99 -11.86 9.37 -13.66
C PRO A 99 -12.75 8.54 -14.61
N LEU A 100 -12.54 8.61 -15.92
CA LEU A 100 -13.37 7.88 -16.88
C LEU A 100 -12.75 6.52 -17.20
N PRO A 101 -13.53 5.43 -17.14
CA PRO A 101 -13.11 4.15 -17.68
C PRO A 101 -12.67 4.30 -19.14
N GLY A 102 -11.53 3.70 -19.50
CA GLY A 102 -11.02 3.68 -20.88
C GLY A 102 -9.96 4.73 -21.23
N VAL A 103 -9.68 5.70 -20.36
CA VAL A 103 -8.50 6.58 -20.55
C VAL A 103 -7.23 5.94 -19.98
N PRO A 104 -6.04 6.12 -20.60
CA PRO A 104 -4.79 5.53 -20.11
C PRO A 104 -4.45 5.91 -18.65
N GLY A 105 -4.78 7.13 -18.24
CA GLY A 105 -4.57 7.61 -16.87
C GLY A 105 -5.38 6.86 -15.80
N TRP A 106 -6.54 6.31 -16.15
CA TRP A 106 -7.38 5.53 -15.23
C TRP A 106 -6.75 4.19 -14.89
N ASP A 107 -6.31 3.45 -15.90
CA ASP A 107 -5.62 2.17 -15.74
C ASP A 107 -4.33 2.32 -14.93
N ALA A 108 -3.53 3.35 -15.24
CA ALA A 108 -2.32 3.70 -14.50
C ALA A 108 -2.61 4.01 -13.02
N ALA A 109 -3.66 4.80 -12.74
CA ALA A 109 -4.05 5.13 -11.38
C ALA A 109 -4.49 3.90 -10.58
N LEU A 110 -5.31 3.02 -11.18
CA LEU A 110 -5.74 1.79 -10.52
C LEU A 110 -4.57 0.87 -10.21
N HIS A 111 -3.59 0.73 -11.10
CA HIS A 111 -2.40 -0.07 -10.83
C HIS A 111 -1.53 0.56 -9.74
N ALA A 112 -1.38 1.88 -9.72
CA ALA A 112 -0.70 2.57 -8.63
C ALA A 112 -1.38 2.31 -7.27
N ILE A 113 -2.71 2.34 -7.20
CA ILE A 113 -3.44 2.11 -5.94
C ILE A 113 -3.45 0.62 -5.56
N VAL A 114 -3.91 -0.26 -6.46
CA VAL A 114 -4.10 -1.68 -6.14
C VAL A 114 -2.76 -2.40 -6.04
N VAL A 115 -1.89 -2.28 -7.04
CA VAL A 115 -0.59 -2.97 -7.02
C VAL A 115 0.43 -2.19 -6.18
N GLY A 116 0.48 -0.86 -6.33
CA GLY A 116 1.46 -0.06 -5.60
C GLY A 116 1.15 0.09 -4.12
N PHE A 117 -0.06 0.51 -3.76
CA PHE A 117 -0.42 0.70 -2.36
C PHE A 117 -0.88 -0.60 -1.69
N VAL A 118 -1.91 -1.29 -2.21
CA VAL A 118 -2.50 -2.45 -1.51
C VAL A 118 -1.52 -3.62 -1.45
N PHE A 119 -0.87 -4.01 -2.54
CA PHE A 119 0.08 -5.12 -2.48
C PHE A 119 1.34 -4.81 -1.67
N SER A 120 1.78 -3.55 -1.57
CA SER A 120 2.83 -3.18 -0.61
C SER A 120 2.38 -3.40 0.83
N MET A 121 1.13 -3.08 1.16
CA MET A 121 0.56 -3.39 2.49
C MET A 121 0.53 -4.89 2.76
N VAL A 122 0.12 -5.69 1.76
CA VAL A 122 0.13 -7.16 1.83
C VAL A 122 1.55 -7.67 2.06
N PHE A 123 2.53 -7.19 1.29
CA PHE A 123 3.93 -7.60 1.42
C PHE A 123 4.52 -7.25 2.77
N GLY A 124 4.19 -6.07 3.32
CA GLY A 124 4.61 -5.65 4.64
C GLY A 124 4.01 -6.54 5.73
N HIS A 125 2.71 -6.77 5.72
CA HIS A 125 2.02 -7.39 6.85
C HIS A 125 1.92 -8.92 6.78
N ALA A 126 1.99 -9.53 5.60
CA ALA A 126 1.88 -10.98 5.47
C ALA A 126 2.92 -11.76 6.31
N PRO A 127 4.21 -11.33 6.41
CA PRO A 127 5.20 -12.03 7.22
C PRO A 127 4.98 -11.94 8.74
N ILE A 128 4.08 -11.07 9.22
CA ILE A 128 3.67 -11.03 10.63
C ILE A 128 2.30 -11.69 10.84
N ILE A 129 1.34 -11.49 9.92
CA ILE A 129 -0.02 -12.01 10.05
C ILE A 129 -0.06 -13.54 9.83
N LEU A 130 0.56 -14.05 8.76
CA LEU A 130 0.47 -15.48 8.45
C LEU A 130 1.07 -16.37 9.55
N PRO A 131 2.27 -16.08 10.09
CA PRO A 131 2.80 -16.86 11.21
C PRO A 131 1.95 -16.75 12.48
N ALA A 132 1.36 -15.58 12.76
CA ALA A 132 0.50 -15.38 13.92
C ALA A 132 -0.79 -16.21 13.85
N VAL A 133 -1.42 -16.28 12.67
CA VAL A 133 -2.61 -17.11 12.43
C VAL A 133 -2.27 -18.60 12.51
N LEU A 134 -1.13 -19.00 11.92
CA LEU A 134 -0.65 -20.38 11.95
C LEU A 134 -0.03 -20.78 13.31
N ARG A 135 0.13 -19.83 14.23
CA ARG A 135 0.81 -19.98 15.53
C ARG A 135 2.22 -20.56 15.42
N LEU A 136 2.95 -20.16 14.37
CA LEU A 136 4.34 -20.57 14.12
C LEU A 136 5.30 -19.42 14.41
N LYS A 137 6.47 -19.76 14.96
CA LYS A 137 7.59 -18.82 15.05
C LYS A 137 8.40 -18.88 13.75
N VAL A 138 8.14 -17.95 12.84
CA VAL A 138 8.87 -17.84 11.58
C VAL A 138 9.88 -16.68 11.69
N PRO A 139 11.20 -16.92 11.61
CA PRO A 139 12.18 -15.85 11.62
C PRO A 139 12.11 -15.03 10.34
N TYR A 140 12.35 -13.73 10.46
CA TYR A 140 12.44 -12.84 9.30
C TYR A 140 13.69 -13.13 8.45
N HIS A 141 13.52 -13.07 7.13
CA HIS A 141 14.63 -13.22 6.18
C HIS A 141 14.72 -11.98 5.27
N TRP A 142 15.92 -11.42 5.08
CA TRP A 142 16.13 -10.21 4.29
C TRP A 142 15.70 -10.35 2.82
N GLY A 143 15.66 -11.58 2.29
CA GLY A 143 15.24 -11.88 0.92
C GLY A 143 13.84 -11.35 0.55
N PHE A 144 12.97 -11.00 1.51
CA PHE A 144 11.68 -10.37 1.23
C PHE A 144 11.80 -9.02 0.51
N TYR A 145 12.96 -8.36 0.57
CA TYR A 145 13.22 -7.17 -0.24
C TYR A 145 13.31 -7.46 -1.75
N LEU A 146 13.64 -8.69 -2.17
CA LEU A 146 13.73 -9.05 -3.59
C LEU A 146 12.37 -8.94 -4.31
N PRO A 147 11.31 -9.64 -3.88
CA PRO A 147 10.01 -9.47 -4.52
C PRO A 147 9.46 -8.06 -4.35
N LEU A 148 9.75 -7.36 -3.24
CA LEU A 148 9.33 -5.97 -3.04
C LEU A 148 9.95 -5.01 -4.06
N THR A 149 11.26 -5.10 -4.25
CA THR A 149 11.97 -4.26 -5.23
C THR A 149 11.52 -4.59 -6.65
N LEU A 150 11.36 -5.87 -6.98
CA LEU A 150 10.81 -6.31 -8.27
C LEU A 150 9.41 -5.73 -8.50
N LEU A 151 8.53 -5.77 -7.50
CA LEU A 151 7.18 -5.21 -7.57
C LEU A 151 7.22 -3.73 -7.91
N HIS A 152 8.04 -2.94 -7.20
CA HIS A 152 8.09 -1.50 -7.43
C HIS A 152 8.72 -1.13 -8.78
N LEU A 153 9.79 -1.81 -9.20
CA LEU A 153 10.43 -1.54 -10.49
C LEU A 153 9.50 -1.90 -11.65
N SER A 154 8.89 -3.09 -11.60
CA SER A 154 7.93 -3.51 -12.63
C SER A 154 6.66 -2.64 -12.64
N LEU A 155 6.22 -2.14 -11.49
CA LEU A 155 5.10 -1.21 -11.41
C LEU A 155 5.43 0.17 -12.01
N VAL A 156 6.65 0.69 -11.82
CA VAL A 156 7.11 1.91 -12.50
C VAL A 156 7.01 1.75 -14.01
N VAL A 157 7.47 0.60 -14.54
CA VAL A 157 7.34 0.28 -15.97
C VAL A 157 5.85 0.18 -16.35
N ARG A 158 5.03 -0.53 -15.58
CA ARG A 158 3.59 -0.73 -15.85
C ARG A 158 2.80 0.57 -15.93
N VAL A 159 3.09 1.50 -15.02
CA VAL A 159 2.42 2.81 -14.94
C VAL A 159 2.96 3.75 -16.01
N GLY A 160 4.29 3.85 -16.14
CA GLY A 160 4.93 4.73 -17.13
C GLY A 160 4.58 4.35 -18.57
N ALA A 161 4.63 3.06 -18.90
CA ALA A 161 4.23 2.56 -20.21
C ALA A 161 2.73 2.69 -20.48
N GLY A 162 1.90 2.62 -19.44
CA GLY A 162 0.46 2.90 -19.55
C GLY A 162 0.20 4.36 -19.91
N LEU A 163 0.89 5.31 -19.27
CA LEU A 163 0.77 6.73 -19.56
C LEU A 163 1.33 7.11 -20.94
N ALA A 164 2.33 6.39 -21.44
CA ALA A 164 2.90 6.58 -22.77
C ALA A 164 2.17 5.78 -23.87
N ASP A 165 1.10 5.06 -23.52
CA ASP A 165 0.36 4.13 -24.39
C ASP A 165 1.25 3.09 -25.12
N HIS A 166 2.35 2.68 -24.50
CA HIS A 166 3.25 1.66 -25.02
C HIS A 166 2.82 0.26 -24.56
N PHE A 167 2.09 -0.45 -25.43
CA PHE A 167 1.51 -1.76 -25.10
C PHE A 167 2.53 -2.82 -24.65
N ALA A 168 3.63 -3.02 -25.39
CA ALA A 168 4.60 -4.07 -25.08
C ALA A 168 5.24 -3.90 -23.68
N LEU A 169 5.77 -2.70 -23.40
CA LEU A 169 6.35 -2.40 -22.09
C LEU A 169 5.34 -2.46 -20.95
N ARG A 170 4.08 -2.08 -21.22
CA ARG A 170 2.98 -2.22 -20.26
C ARG A 170 2.70 -3.69 -19.94
N ALA A 171 2.73 -4.57 -20.93
CA ALA A 171 2.58 -6.01 -20.75
C ALA A 171 3.75 -6.61 -19.96
N ASP A 172 4.99 -6.22 -20.27
CA ASP A 172 6.19 -6.64 -19.54
C ASP A 172 6.14 -6.20 -18.06
N GLY A 173 5.72 -4.95 -17.81
CA GLY A 173 5.49 -4.46 -16.45
C GLY A 173 4.41 -5.23 -15.70
N ALA A 174 3.34 -5.64 -16.39
CA ALA A 174 2.28 -6.47 -15.80
C ALA A 174 2.79 -7.88 -15.46
N LEU A 175 3.58 -8.50 -16.35
CA LEU A 175 4.22 -9.78 -16.09
C LEU A 175 5.20 -9.68 -14.91
N GLY A 176 6.00 -8.61 -14.85
CA GLY A 176 6.89 -8.34 -13.72
C GLY A 176 6.15 -8.24 -12.38
N ASN A 177 5.00 -7.55 -12.35
CA ASN A 177 4.15 -7.49 -11.16
C ASN A 177 3.68 -8.89 -10.73
N ALA A 178 3.22 -9.71 -11.69
CA ALA A 178 2.76 -11.07 -11.41
C ALA A 178 3.90 -11.96 -10.87
N ILE A 179 5.10 -11.87 -11.46
CA ILE A 179 6.29 -12.58 -10.99
C ILE A 179 6.66 -12.13 -9.57
N ALA A 180 6.61 -10.82 -9.27
CA ALA A 180 6.90 -10.29 -7.94
C ALA A 180 5.95 -10.86 -6.88
N ILE A 181 4.65 -10.88 -7.17
CA ILE A 181 3.63 -11.46 -6.28
C ILE A 181 3.87 -12.97 -6.11
N GLY A 182 4.11 -13.71 -7.20
CA GLY A 182 4.41 -15.13 -7.14
C GLY A 182 5.67 -15.44 -6.32
N ALA A 183 6.75 -14.70 -6.54
CA ALA A 183 8.00 -14.83 -5.79
C ALA A 183 7.81 -14.54 -4.29
N PHE A 184 7.01 -13.53 -3.94
CA PHE A 184 6.67 -13.24 -2.55
C PHE A 184 5.88 -14.39 -1.90
N LEU A 185 4.86 -14.90 -2.58
CA LEU A 185 4.04 -16.01 -2.10
C LEU A 185 4.90 -17.27 -1.89
N LEU A 186 5.75 -17.61 -2.86
CA LEU A 186 6.68 -18.73 -2.74
C LEU A 186 7.60 -18.54 -1.53
N MET A 187 8.19 -17.35 -1.36
CA MET A 187 9.05 -17.06 -0.21
C MET A 187 8.31 -17.19 1.13
N GLN A 188 7.05 -16.76 1.20
CA GLN A 188 6.22 -16.97 2.38
C GLN A 188 5.97 -18.46 2.65
N VAL A 189 5.64 -19.24 1.62
CA VAL A 189 5.41 -20.69 1.75
C VAL A 189 6.68 -21.40 2.21
N PHE A 190 7.83 -21.06 1.62
CA PHE A 190 9.12 -21.66 1.99
C PHE A 190 9.52 -21.36 3.43
N THR A 191 9.39 -20.11 3.88
CA THR A 191 9.73 -19.72 5.27
C THR A 191 8.82 -20.41 6.29
N ILE A 192 7.52 -20.53 5.99
CA ILE A 192 6.55 -21.26 6.82
C ILE A 192 6.86 -22.77 6.82
N ALA A 193 7.11 -23.37 5.67
CA ALA A 193 7.40 -24.80 5.56
C ALA A 193 8.69 -25.17 6.31
N ALA A 194 9.73 -24.33 6.20
CA ALA A 194 10.98 -24.49 6.94
C ALA A 194 10.74 -24.42 8.45
N ALA A 195 9.94 -23.44 8.92
CA ALA A 195 9.62 -23.31 10.33
C ALA A 195 8.81 -24.50 10.88
N ARG A 196 7.89 -25.06 10.09
CA ARG A 196 7.15 -26.28 10.47
C ARG A 196 8.06 -27.49 10.62
N ARG A 197 8.99 -27.68 9.68
CA ARG A 197 9.95 -28.80 9.73
C ARG A 197 10.89 -28.71 10.94
N ALA A 198 11.26 -27.49 11.34
CA ALA A 198 12.09 -27.28 12.52
C ALA A 198 11.34 -27.48 13.85
N ALA A 199 10.01 -27.50 13.84
CA ALA A 199 9.16 -27.68 15.02
C ALA A 199 8.62 -29.11 15.19
N ALA A 200 8.84 -29.98 14.19
CA ALA A 200 8.51 -31.40 14.21
C ALA A 200 9.72 -32.21 14.66
#